data_AF-A0A662JJK6-F1
#
_entry.id   AF-A0A662JJK6-F1
#
_cell.length_a   1.000
_cell.length_b   1.000
_cell.length_c   1.000
_cell.angle_alpha   90.00
_cell.angle_beta   90.00
_cell.angle_gamma   90.00
#
_symmetry.space_group_name_H-M   'P 1'
#
loop_
_entity.id
_entity.type
_entity.pdbx_description
1 polymer ?
#
loop_
_entity_poly.entity_id
_entity_poly.type
_entity_poly.pdbx_seq_one_letter_code
_entity_poly.pdbx_strand_id
1 'polypeptide(L)'
;MLKIRDDIYREEGQLNMLPKKKRTKLVEYKIKKCFNALRDNLFSSEEEFIGYVNSMKDPKDAELFLDLCEFYSTFKELKGYPYIKLIAIISIIDKLNARKVKFKPFKDWVLSKEGGNYIKEYLSKVSVNDEVKKFKEVFKKLREKHGEIFGSQRSVIKFFENYCSVNDQVKLIRAFKFKRTAVVERYSQNYTWCPSDVRSIEDLQKKYRNQYKVEKRYMPECYDWRYCWVEGRTCNSSKCRLIENHHYRKEILGKIVSFIYQMRNDFIHGAKIPPIIKRPQEVDTLTIAGKIGDEYGIINLSIEDIQEIFERGFKKYFDKLSTEPLIK
;
A
#
# COMPACT_ATOMS: atom_id res chain seq x y z
N MET A 1 -13.92 3.23 -34.20
CA MET A 1 -14.40 2.95 -32.82
C MET A 1 -14.16 1.48 -32.52
N LEU A 2 -13.36 1.16 -31.49
CA LEU A 2 -13.06 -0.23 -31.12
C LEU A 2 -14.32 -0.90 -30.55
N LYS A 3 -14.62 -2.12 -31.01
CA LYS A 3 -15.76 -2.89 -30.50
C LYS A 3 -15.40 -3.47 -29.13
N ILE A 4 -16.23 -3.21 -28.14
CA ILE A 4 -16.08 -3.80 -26.80
C ILE A 4 -16.42 -5.29 -26.88
N ARG A 5 -15.59 -6.14 -26.25
CA ARG A 5 -15.84 -7.57 -26.13
C ARG A 5 -17.23 -7.84 -25.50
N ASP A 6 -17.98 -8.80 -26.03
CA ASP A 6 -19.39 -9.03 -25.66
C ASP A 6 -19.61 -10.21 -24.70
N ASP A 7 -18.51 -10.70 -24.12
CA ASP A 7 -18.38 -11.81 -23.18
C ASP A 7 -18.19 -11.43 -21.71
N ILE A 8 -18.02 -10.15 -21.40
CA ILE A 8 -18.08 -9.61 -20.02
C ILE A 8 -19.53 -9.70 -19.51
N TYR A 9 -19.73 -10.09 -18.24
CA TYR A 9 -21.05 -10.26 -17.62
C TYR A 9 -21.95 -11.28 -18.37
N ARG A 10 -21.35 -12.37 -18.88
CA ARG A 10 -22.09 -13.49 -19.51
C ARG A 10 -22.48 -14.62 -18.56
N GLU A 11 -21.80 -14.76 -17.42
CA GLU A 11 -21.90 -15.96 -16.58
C GLU A 11 -22.48 -15.74 -15.18
N GLU A 12 -22.61 -14.51 -14.67
CA GLU A 12 -23.04 -14.28 -13.27
C GLU A 12 -24.30 -13.42 -13.10
N GLY A 13 -25.26 -13.94 -12.31
CA GLY A 13 -26.32 -13.16 -11.65
C GLY A 13 -27.47 -12.64 -12.51
N GLN A 14 -28.20 -11.66 -11.97
CA GLN A 14 -29.38 -11.02 -12.59
C GLN A 14 -29.06 -10.34 -13.95
N LEU A 15 -27.78 -10.09 -14.24
CA LEU A 15 -27.32 -9.47 -15.48
C LEU A 15 -27.42 -10.40 -16.70
N ASN A 16 -27.37 -11.73 -16.50
CA ASN A 16 -27.60 -12.71 -17.58
C ASN A 16 -29.04 -12.70 -18.09
N MET A 17 -29.98 -12.20 -17.29
CA MET A 17 -31.38 -12.04 -17.70
C MET A 17 -31.61 -10.78 -18.52
N LEU A 18 -30.62 -9.88 -18.63
CA LEU A 18 -30.75 -8.71 -19.48
C LEU A 18 -30.60 -9.09 -20.96
N PRO A 19 -31.50 -8.60 -21.84
CA PRO A 19 -31.30 -8.70 -23.29
C PRO A 19 -29.93 -8.16 -23.70
N LYS A 20 -29.28 -8.80 -24.70
CA LYS A 20 -27.93 -8.44 -25.19
C LYS A 20 -27.74 -6.93 -25.37
N LYS A 21 -28.74 -6.24 -25.94
CA LYS A 21 -28.73 -4.79 -26.16
C LYS A 21 -28.64 -3.97 -24.86
N LYS A 22 -29.31 -4.40 -23.77
CA LYS A 22 -29.22 -3.73 -22.47
C LYS A 22 -27.86 -3.97 -21.81
N ARG A 23 -27.31 -5.19 -21.92
CA ARG A 23 -25.97 -5.50 -21.39
C ARG A 23 -24.89 -4.68 -22.09
N THR A 24 -24.92 -4.57 -23.42
CA THR A 24 -23.97 -3.74 -24.18
C THR A 24 -24.00 -2.29 -23.70
N LYS A 25 -25.19 -1.69 -23.55
CA LYS A 25 -25.33 -0.32 -23.04
C LYS A 25 -24.78 -0.15 -21.61
N LEU A 26 -24.97 -1.15 -20.75
CA LEU A 26 -24.41 -1.12 -19.39
C LEU A 26 -22.88 -1.14 -19.42
N VAL A 27 -22.28 -2.01 -20.24
CA VAL A 27 -20.82 -2.10 -20.37
C VAL A 27 -20.25 -0.81 -20.95
N GLU A 28 -20.89 -0.22 -21.98
CA GLU A 28 -20.52 1.09 -22.53
C GLU A 28 -20.55 2.19 -21.46
N TYR A 29 -21.62 2.24 -20.65
CA TYR A 29 -21.71 3.17 -19.53
C TYR A 29 -20.58 2.97 -18.51
N LYS A 30 -20.33 1.72 -18.09
CA LYS A 30 -19.25 1.40 -17.14
C LYS A 30 -17.90 1.82 -17.71
N ILE A 31 -17.61 1.51 -18.98
CA ILE A 31 -16.37 1.89 -19.66
C ILE A 31 -16.17 3.39 -19.61
N LYS A 32 -17.18 4.18 -19.99
CA LYS A 32 -17.08 5.65 -19.98
C LYS A 32 -16.81 6.19 -18.56
N LYS A 33 -17.52 5.66 -17.56
CA LYS A 33 -17.34 6.04 -16.15
C LYS A 33 -15.93 5.70 -15.65
N CYS A 34 -15.46 4.48 -15.93
CA CYS A 34 -14.15 3.99 -15.52
C CYS A 34 -13.01 4.74 -16.23
N PHE A 35 -13.15 5.00 -17.53
CA PHE A 35 -12.21 5.80 -18.30
C PHE A 35 -12.07 7.19 -17.68
N ASN A 36 -13.17 7.89 -17.42
CA ASN A 36 -13.12 9.22 -16.80
C ASN A 36 -12.42 9.21 -15.44
N ALA A 37 -12.57 8.13 -14.66
CA ALA A 37 -11.89 8.00 -13.38
C ALA A 37 -10.40 7.73 -13.48
N LEU A 38 -9.90 7.19 -14.60
CA LEU A 38 -8.50 6.77 -14.76
C LEU A 38 -7.72 7.57 -15.82
N ARG A 39 -8.39 8.41 -16.60
CA ARG A 39 -7.81 9.15 -17.72
C ARG A 39 -6.65 10.06 -17.33
N ASP A 40 -6.70 10.64 -16.12
CA ASP A 40 -5.70 11.64 -15.71
C ASP A 40 -4.32 11.01 -15.48
N ASN A 41 -4.25 9.69 -15.24
CA ASN A 41 -3.00 9.03 -14.82
C ASN A 41 -2.63 7.77 -15.62
N LEU A 42 -3.60 7.11 -16.27
CA LEU A 42 -3.37 5.77 -16.86
C LEU A 42 -3.69 5.66 -18.35
N PHE A 43 -4.66 6.40 -18.87
CA PHE A 43 -5.16 6.21 -20.24
C PHE A 43 -5.36 7.56 -20.94
N SER A 44 -4.78 7.72 -22.10
CA SER A 44 -4.84 8.95 -22.88
C SER A 44 -6.14 9.12 -23.67
N SER A 45 -6.84 8.02 -23.98
CA SER A 45 -8.11 8.02 -24.71
C SER A 45 -9.05 6.88 -24.29
N GLU A 46 -10.33 7.02 -24.62
CA GLU A 46 -11.33 5.98 -24.38
C GLU A 46 -11.03 4.74 -25.23
N GLU A 47 -10.52 4.93 -26.46
CA GLU A 47 -10.08 3.84 -27.32
C GLU A 47 -8.93 3.03 -26.71
N GLU A 48 -7.95 3.70 -26.09
CA GLU A 48 -6.85 3.01 -25.38
C GLU A 48 -7.40 2.19 -24.21
N PHE A 49 -8.32 2.75 -23.42
CA PHE A 49 -8.98 2.06 -22.32
C PHE A 49 -9.78 0.84 -22.80
N ILE A 50 -10.57 0.97 -23.87
CA ILE A 50 -11.31 -0.14 -24.48
C ILE A 50 -10.34 -1.22 -24.98
N GLY A 51 -9.26 -0.80 -25.67
CA GLY A 51 -8.21 -1.69 -26.11
C GLY A 51 -7.59 -2.48 -24.96
N TYR A 52 -7.35 -1.82 -23.83
CA TYR A 52 -6.83 -2.44 -22.61
C TYR A 52 -7.79 -3.48 -22.03
N VAL A 53 -9.07 -3.15 -21.84
CA VAL A 53 -10.10 -4.08 -21.35
C VAL A 53 -10.24 -5.29 -22.29
N ASN A 54 -10.18 -5.05 -23.60
CA ASN A 54 -10.22 -6.11 -24.61
C ASN A 54 -8.97 -6.99 -24.64
N SER A 55 -7.82 -6.50 -24.16
CA SER A 55 -6.56 -7.25 -24.13
C SER A 55 -6.49 -8.31 -23.02
N MET A 56 -7.37 -8.23 -22.02
CA MET A 56 -7.40 -9.20 -20.92
C MET A 56 -7.85 -10.57 -21.43
N LYS A 57 -7.12 -11.64 -21.10
CA LYS A 57 -7.43 -12.99 -21.62
C LYS A 57 -8.74 -13.55 -21.04
N ASP A 58 -8.89 -13.49 -19.72
CA ASP A 58 -10.08 -13.97 -19.01
C ASP A 58 -11.17 -12.87 -18.99
N PRO A 59 -12.39 -13.13 -19.48
CA PRO A 59 -13.51 -12.20 -19.32
C PRO A 59 -13.77 -11.81 -17.85
N LYS A 60 -13.49 -12.69 -16.89
CA LYS A 60 -13.64 -12.43 -15.45
C LYS A 60 -12.59 -11.46 -14.92
N ASP A 61 -11.42 -11.37 -15.55
CA ASP A 61 -10.45 -10.30 -15.28
C ASP A 61 -11.00 -8.94 -15.70
N ALA A 62 -11.52 -8.85 -16.91
CA ALA A 62 -12.10 -7.64 -17.46
C ALA A 62 -13.31 -7.17 -16.63
N GLU A 63 -14.17 -8.11 -16.23
CA GLU A 63 -15.31 -7.86 -15.34
C GLU A 63 -14.86 -7.30 -13.99
N LEU A 64 -13.92 -7.98 -13.31
CA LEU A 64 -13.39 -7.51 -12.03
C LEU A 64 -12.72 -6.14 -12.17
N PHE A 65 -11.96 -5.91 -13.24
CA PHE A 65 -11.33 -4.63 -13.51
C PHE A 65 -12.39 -3.52 -13.60
N LEU A 66 -13.43 -3.71 -14.40
CA LEU A 66 -14.50 -2.72 -14.58
C LEU A 66 -15.28 -2.48 -13.28
N ASP A 67 -15.62 -3.54 -12.54
CA ASP A 67 -16.34 -3.40 -11.27
C ASP A 67 -15.54 -2.64 -10.21
N LEU A 68 -14.24 -2.93 -10.12
CA LEU A 68 -13.35 -2.21 -9.20
C LEU A 68 -13.10 -0.77 -9.64
N CYS A 69 -12.97 -0.52 -10.95
CA CYS A 69 -12.87 0.84 -11.49
C CYS A 69 -14.15 1.64 -11.22
N GLU A 70 -15.32 1.03 -11.38
CA GLU A 70 -16.60 1.67 -11.10
C GLU A 70 -16.74 2.00 -9.62
N PHE A 71 -16.41 1.06 -8.74
CA PHE A 71 -16.35 1.30 -7.30
C PHE A 71 -15.40 2.46 -7.00
N TYR A 72 -14.17 2.41 -7.53
CA TYR A 72 -13.16 3.46 -7.36
C TYR A 72 -13.62 4.85 -7.83
N SER A 73 -14.25 4.92 -9.00
CA SER A 73 -14.75 6.19 -9.60
C SER A 73 -15.68 6.94 -8.65
N THR A 74 -16.55 6.20 -7.96
CA THR A 74 -17.52 6.76 -7.01
C THR A 74 -16.83 7.48 -5.85
N PHE A 75 -15.68 7.00 -5.39
CA PHE A 75 -14.92 7.63 -4.30
C PHE A 75 -13.92 8.66 -4.77
N LYS A 76 -13.37 8.52 -5.99
CA LYS A 76 -12.44 9.50 -6.56
C LYS A 76 -13.08 10.89 -6.67
N GLU A 77 -14.38 10.94 -6.97
CA GLU A 77 -15.16 12.18 -7.11
C GLU A 77 -15.46 12.89 -5.77
N LEU A 78 -15.28 12.22 -4.62
CA LEU A 78 -15.57 12.79 -3.30
C LEU A 78 -14.52 13.85 -2.90
N LYS A 79 -14.89 15.12 -3.00
CA LYS A 79 -14.06 16.24 -2.52
C LYS A 79 -14.09 16.35 -1.00
N GLY A 80 -12.92 16.55 -0.38
CA GLY A 80 -12.81 16.81 1.06
C GLY A 80 -12.84 15.58 1.96
N TYR A 81 -12.88 14.35 1.42
CA TYR A 81 -12.95 13.10 2.18
C TYR A 81 -11.77 12.14 1.91
N PRO A 82 -10.53 12.54 2.26
CA PRO A 82 -9.32 11.75 1.95
C PRO A 82 -9.31 10.37 2.61
N TYR A 83 -9.87 10.23 3.81
CA TYR A 83 -9.96 8.93 4.49
C TYR A 83 -10.89 7.96 3.77
N ILE A 84 -12.01 8.43 3.23
CA ILE A 84 -12.94 7.58 2.49
C ILE A 84 -12.25 7.07 1.21
N LYS A 85 -11.54 7.95 0.49
CA LYS A 85 -10.72 7.56 -0.65
C LYS A 85 -9.69 6.49 -0.28
N LEU A 86 -9.00 6.66 0.85
CA LEU A 86 -8.01 5.69 1.33
C LEU A 86 -8.64 4.33 1.68
N ILE A 87 -9.79 4.33 2.34
CA ILE A 87 -10.55 3.11 2.67
C ILE A 87 -11.00 2.40 1.39
N ALA A 88 -11.44 3.14 0.38
CA ALA A 88 -11.80 2.58 -0.91
C ALA A 88 -10.59 1.90 -1.58
N ILE A 89 -9.42 2.55 -1.59
CA ILE A 89 -8.17 1.97 -2.10
C ILE A 89 -7.84 0.65 -1.39
N ILE A 90 -7.86 0.64 -0.04
CA ILE A 90 -7.58 -0.58 0.75
C ILE A 90 -8.60 -1.67 0.43
N SER A 91 -9.89 -1.32 0.33
CA SER A 91 -10.96 -2.28 0.05
C SER A 91 -10.82 -2.90 -1.35
N ILE A 92 -10.38 -2.13 -2.34
CA ILE A 92 -10.06 -2.64 -3.67
C ILE A 92 -8.90 -3.64 -3.58
N ILE A 93 -7.82 -3.30 -2.87
CA ILE A 93 -6.66 -4.18 -2.71
C ILE A 93 -7.05 -5.49 -2.01
N ASP A 94 -7.91 -5.42 -0.99
CA ASP A 94 -8.45 -6.62 -0.32
C ASP A 94 -9.25 -7.50 -1.28
N LYS A 95 -10.09 -6.90 -2.12
CA LYS A 95 -10.88 -7.61 -3.13
C LYS A 95 -9.98 -8.27 -4.19
N LEU A 96 -8.93 -7.58 -4.65
CA LEU A 96 -7.92 -8.16 -5.54
C LEU A 96 -7.23 -9.37 -4.90
N ASN A 97 -6.85 -9.26 -3.63
CA ASN A 97 -6.22 -10.36 -2.92
C ASN A 97 -7.18 -11.53 -2.67
N ALA A 98 -8.46 -11.28 -2.37
CA ALA A 98 -9.46 -12.32 -2.14
C ALA A 98 -9.67 -13.22 -3.36
N ARG A 99 -9.40 -12.72 -4.57
CA ARG A 99 -9.39 -13.54 -5.79
C ARG A 99 -8.21 -14.51 -5.81
N LYS A 100 -7.02 -14.06 -5.42
CA LYS A 100 -5.81 -14.89 -5.38
C LYS A 100 -5.83 -15.91 -4.25
N VAL A 101 -6.31 -15.47 -3.09
CA VAL A 101 -6.35 -16.25 -1.86
C VAL A 101 -7.80 -16.32 -1.40
N LYS A 102 -8.47 -17.44 -1.69
CA LYS A 102 -9.82 -17.69 -1.17
C LYS A 102 -9.76 -17.76 0.35
N PHE A 103 -10.29 -16.71 1.01
CA PHE A 103 -10.29 -16.62 2.46
C PHE A 103 -10.93 -17.85 3.09
N LYS A 104 -10.28 -18.39 4.12
CA LYS A 104 -10.83 -19.44 4.97
C LYS A 104 -10.79 -18.94 6.41
N PRO A 105 -11.91 -19.01 7.16
CA PRO A 105 -11.89 -18.79 8.60
C PRO A 105 -10.80 -19.63 9.26
N PHE A 106 -10.19 -19.12 10.34
CA PHE A 106 -9.05 -19.77 10.97
C PHE A 106 -9.32 -21.26 11.28
N LYS A 107 -10.48 -21.57 11.86
CA LYS A 107 -10.93 -22.93 12.15
C LYS A 107 -10.92 -23.81 10.89
N ASP A 108 -11.53 -23.35 9.81
CA ASP A 108 -11.68 -24.12 8.58
C ASP A 108 -10.33 -24.30 7.86
N TRP A 109 -9.45 -23.30 7.93
CA TRP A 109 -8.09 -23.42 7.42
C TRP A 109 -7.26 -24.42 8.20
N VAL A 110 -7.27 -24.36 9.54
CA VAL A 110 -6.56 -25.31 10.42
C VAL A 110 -7.01 -26.74 10.15
N LEU A 111 -8.31 -26.97 9.92
CA LEU A 111 -8.88 -28.27 9.62
C LEU A 111 -8.67 -28.72 8.15
N SER A 112 -8.21 -27.83 7.27
CA SER A 112 -7.93 -28.17 5.88
C SER A 112 -6.62 -28.95 5.73
N LYS A 113 -6.43 -29.62 4.57
CA LYS A 113 -5.17 -30.32 4.25
C LYS A 113 -3.95 -29.41 4.37
N GLU A 114 -4.08 -28.14 3.99
CA GLU A 114 -3.02 -27.14 4.08
C GLU A 114 -2.66 -26.83 5.54
N GLY A 115 -3.66 -26.48 6.37
CA GLY A 115 -3.45 -26.23 7.80
C GLY A 115 -2.94 -27.46 8.54
N GLY A 116 -3.46 -28.64 8.22
CA GLY A 116 -3.03 -29.93 8.77
C GLY A 116 -1.56 -30.24 8.48
N ASN A 117 -1.03 -29.87 7.31
CA ASN A 117 0.39 -30.01 7.00
C ASN A 117 1.26 -29.13 7.90
N TYR A 118 0.87 -27.87 8.15
CA TYR A 118 1.57 -26.99 9.07
C TYR A 118 1.54 -27.53 10.51
N ILE A 119 0.39 -28.04 10.97
CA ILE A 119 0.28 -28.65 12.29
C ILE A 119 1.27 -29.82 12.42
N LYS A 120 1.30 -30.73 11.43
CA LYS A 120 2.22 -31.88 11.43
C LYS A 120 3.68 -31.44 11.45
N GLU A 121 4.05 -30.46 10.63
CA GLU A 121 5.42 -29.92 10.58
C GLU A 121 5.86 -29.30 11.92
N TYR A 122 4.94 -28.61 12.60
CA TYR A 122 5.23 -28.04 13.90
C TYR A 122 5.30 -29.09 15.00
N LEU A 123 4.37 -30.06 15.03
CA LEU A 123 4.38 -31.14 16.01
C LEU A 123 5.61 -32.05 15.86
N SER A 124 6.12 -32.27 14.65
CA SER A 124 7.34 -33.06 14.43
C SER A 124 8.62 -32.41 14.96
N LYS A 125 8.59 -31.11 15.27
CA LYS A 125 9.74 -30.33 15.76
C LYS A 125 9.75 -30.15 17.29
N VAL A 126 8.81 -30.76 18.00
CA VAL A 126 8.56 -30.49 19.42
C VAL A 126 8.83 -31.76 20.25
N SER A 127 9.69 -31.68 21.28
CA SER A 127 9.93 -32.79 22.22
C SER A 127 8.81 -32.88 23.28
N VAL A 128 8.63 -34.06 23.88
CA VAL A 128 7.42 -34.47 24.62
C VAL A 128 7.20 -33.74 25.97
N ASN A 129 8.21 -33.11 26.58
CA ASN A 129 8.18 -32.87 28.04
C ASN A 129 7.38 -31.65 28.58
N ASP A 130 6.45 -30.98 27.84
CA ASP A 130 5.71 -29.82 28.43
C ASP A 130 4.45 -29.37 27.64
N GLU A 131 3.36 -30.15 27.67
CA GLU A 131 2.27 -30.10 26.68
C GLU A 131 1.48 -28.77 26.59
N VAL A 132 1.20 -28.08 27.71
CA VAL A 132 0.27 -26.93 27.75
C VAL A 132 0.90 -25.62 27.24
N LYS A 133 2.15 -25.31 27.61
CA LYS A 133 2.87 -24.15 27.07
C LYS A 133 3.12 -24.30 25.57
N LYS A 134 3.39 -25.53 25.12
CA LYS A 134 3.63 -25.87 23.72
C LYS A 134 2.39 -25.75 22.85
N PHE A 135 1.22 -26.13 23.35
CA PHE A 135 -0.05 -25.93 22.63
C PHE A 135 -0.32 -24.44 22.35
N LYS A 136 -0.09 -23.56 23.34
CA LYS A 136 -0.22 -22.11 23.16
C LYS A 136 0.75 -21.57 22.09
N GLU A 137 1.99 -22.04 22.08
CA GLU A 137 2.96 -21.65 21.04
C GLU A 137 2.58 -22.14 19.65
N VAL A 138 2.12 -23.39 19.51
CA VAL A 138 1.62 -23.93 18.23
C VAL A 138 0.44 -23.09 17.75
N PHE A 139 -0.54 -22.82 18.61
CA PHE A 139 -1.68 -21.96 18.27
C PHE A 139 -1.25 -20.54 17.86
N LYS A 140 -0.28 -19.96 18.57
CA LYS A 140 0.28 -18.64 18.21
C LYS A 140 0.90 -18.66 16.82
N LYS A 141 1.76 -19.65 16.52
CA LYS A 141 2.40 -19.78 15.21
C LYS A 141 1.40 -20.08 14.09
N LEU A 142 0.37 -20.87 14.35
CA LEU A 142 -0.71 -21.12 13.39
C LEU A 142 -1.49 -19.84 13.10
N ARG A 143 -1.81 -19.04 14.12
CA ARG A 143 -2.47 -17.73 13.93
C ARG A 143 -1.59 -16.77 13.15
N GLU A 144 -0.31 -16.70 13.46
CA GLU A 144 0.66 -15.90 12.70
C GLU A 144 0.66 -16.35 11.24
N LYS A 145 0.77 -17.67 10.97
CA LYS A 145 0.75 -18.24 9.62
C LYS A 145 -0.54 -17.97 8.87
N HIS A 146 -1.68 -18.14 9.52
CA HIS A 146 -2.98 -17.78 8.95
C HIS A 146 -3.04 -16.29 8.59
N GLY A 147 -2.57 -15.42 9.49
CA GLY A 147 -2.41 -13.99 9.21
C GLY A 147 -1.43 -13.70 8.07
N GLU A 148 -0.39 -14.51 7.87
CA GLU A 148 0.53 -14.38 6.74
C GLU A 148 -0.12 -14.66 5.37
N ILE A 149 -1.09 -15.57 5.37
CA ILE A 149 -1.78 -16.05 4.17
C ILE A 149 -3.01 -15.17 3.88
N PHE A 150 -3.83 -14.93 4.89
CA PHE A 150 -5.17 -14.33 4.77
C PHE A 150 -5.28 -12.93 5.37
N GLY A 151 -4.25 -12.44 6.06
CA GLY A 151 -4.28 -11.14 6.73
C GLY A 151 -4.35 -9.99 5.74
N SER A 152 -5.47 -9.25 5.77
CA SER A 152 -5.75 -8.12 4.87
C SER A 152 -4.63 -7.05 4.91
N GLN A 153 -4.14 -6.66 6.09
CA GLN A 153 -2.98 -5.76 6.21
C GLN A 153 -1.76 -6.23 5.41
N ARG A 154 -1.44 -7.53 5.47
CA ARG A 154 -0.30 -8.09 4.73
C ARG A 154 -0.56 -8.12 3.23
N SER A 155 -1.82 -8.32 2.82
CA SER A 155 -2.22 -8.23 1.43
C SER A 155 -2.01 -6.82 0.87
N VAL A 156 -2.32 -5.78 1.65
CA VAL A 156 -2.03 -4.39 1.29
C VAL A 156 -0.51 -4.16 1.18
N ILE A 157 0.28 -4.64 2.14
CA ILE A 157 1.75 -4.55 2.08
C ILE A 157 2.28 -5.22 0.81
N LYS A 158 1.85 -6.46 0.54
CA LYS A 158 2.25 -7.21 -0.66
C LYS A 158 1.83 -6.51 -1.94
N PHE A 159 0.71 -5.78 -1.94
CA PHE A 159 0.29 -5.03 -3.11
C PHE A 159 1.29 -3.90 -3.43
N PHE A 160 1.58 -3.03 -2.47
CA PHE A 160 2.55 -1.95 -2.66
C PHE A 160 3.97 -2.47 -2.97
N GLU A 161 4.37 -3.59 -2.35
CA GLU A 161 5.66 -4.22 -2.61
C GLU A 161 5.78 -4.74 -4.04
N ASN A 162 4.77 -5.46 -4.53
CA ASN A 162 4.86 -6.18 -5.81
C ASN A 162 4.44 -5.33 -7.01
N TYR A 163 3.53 -4.37 -6.81
CA TYR A 163 2.88 -3.65 -7.92
C TYR A 163 3.27 -2.18 -8.02
N CYS A 164 3.73 -1.53 -6.96
CA CYS A 164 4.23 -0.15 -7.08
C CYS A 164 5.70 -0.14 -7.55
N SER A 165 6.10 0.92 -8.25
CA SER A 165 7.50 1.10 -8.65
C SER A 165 8.39 1.39 -7.44
N VAL A 166 9.71 1.19 -7.57
CA VAL A 166 10.66 1.57 -6.50
C VAL A 166 10.54 3.06 -6.17
N ASN A 167 10.35 3.91 -7.18
CA ASN A 167 10.18 5.35 -6.98
C ASN A 167 8.90 5.66 -6.19
N ASP A 168 7.79 4.99 -6.50
CA ASP A 168 6.53 5.14 -5.75
C ASP A 168 6.67 4.67 -4.30
N GLN A 169 7.33 3.53 -4.09
CA GLN A 169 7.63 3.03 -2.74
C GLN A 169 8.47 4.04 -1.95
N VAL A 170 9.51 4.61 -2.57
CA VAL A 170 10.36 5.63 -1.94
C VAL A 170 9.59 6.93 -1.68
N LYS A 171 8.74 7.37 -2.62
CA LYS A 171 7.85 8.54 -2.45
C LYS A 171 6.93 8.35 -1.25
N LEU A 172 6.27 7.19 -1.17
CA LEU A 172 5.45 6.82 -0.02
C LEU A 172 6.29 6.81 1.26
N ILE A 173 7.49 6.19 1.25
CA ILE A 173 8.33 6.11 2.45
C ILE A 173 8.73 7.49 2.99
N ARG A 174 9.17 8.38 2.10
CA ARG A 174 9.64 9.73 2.48
C ARG A 174 8.54 10.65 2.98
N ALA A 175 7.29 10.35 2.65
CA ALA A 175 6.16 11.18 3.04
C ALA A 175 5.74 10.98 4.50
N PHE A 176 5.98 9.81 5.10
CA PHE A 176 5.58 9.53 6.48
C PHE A 176 6.71 9.80 7.45
N LYS A 177 6.45 10.65 8.45
CA LYS A 177 7.42 11.11 9.44
C LYS A 177 6.90 10.83 10.85
N PHE A 178 7.28 9.69 11.42
CA PHE A 178 6.80 9.25 12.73
C PHE A 178 7.74 9.63 13.86
N LYS A 179 9.04 9.52 13.63
CA LYS A 179 10.03 9.67 14.70
C LYS A 179 10.54 11.09 14.82
N ARG A 180 10.43 11.66 16.02
CA ARG A 180 11.11 12.91 16.38
C ARG A 180 12.59 12.62 16.64
N THR A 181 13.40 12.74 15.59
CA THR A 181 14.83 12.41 15.60
C THR A 181 15.67 13.67 15.63
N ALA A 182 16.87 13.60 16.20
CA ALA A 182 17.85 14.67 16.10
C ALA A 182 18.36 14.77 14.66
N VAL A 183 18.32 15.98 14.11
CA VAL A 183 18.65 16.29 12.72
C VAL A 183 19.75 17.32 12.71
N VAL A 184 20.77 17.08 11.90
CA VAL A 184 21.89 17.99 11.69
C VAL A 184 21.54 18.91 10.51
N GLU A 185 21.38 20.21 10.78
CA GLU A 185 21.02 21.22 9.78
C GLU A 185 22.26 21.59 8.95
N ARG A 186 22.21 21.31 7.63
CA ARG A 186 23.27 21.38 6.60
C ARG A 186 24.46 20.40 6.72
N TYR A 187 24.49 19.44 5.79
CA TYR A 187 25.70 18.91 5.13
C TYR A 187 25.88 19.52 3.72
N SER A 188 25.44 20.76 3.52
CA SER A 188 25.05 21.26 2.19
C SER A 188 26.15 21.91 1.37
N GLN A 189 27.43 21.69 1.64
CA GLN A 189 28.49 22.35 0.83
C GLN A 189 29.53 21.40 0.26
N ASN A 190 29.70 20.18 0.79
CA ASN A 190 30.52 19.14 0.17
C ASN A 190 29.94 17.76 0.50
N TYR A 191 29.48 17.05 -0.52
CA TYR A 191 28.68 15.82 -0.54
C TYR A 191 29.30 14.56 0.12
N THR A 192 30.31 14.72 0.99
CA THR A 192 31.25 13.63 1.32
C THR A 192 31.71 13.52 2.77
N TRP A 193 31.32 14.38 3.71
CA TRP A 193 31.98 14.34 5.02
C TRP A 193 31.03 14.18 6.21
N CYS A 194 30.60 12.95 6.49
CA CYS A 194 30.47 12.54 7.88
C CYS A 194 31.91 12.23 8.36
N PRO A 195 32.45 12.94 9.36
CA PRO A 195 33.77 12.62 9.89
C PRO A 195 33.76 11.15 10.34
N SER A 196 34.71 10.34 9.86
CA SER A 196 34.76 8.90 10.15
C SER A 196 34.94 8.59 11.64
N ASP A 197 35.41 9.58 12.40
CA ASP A 197 35.64 9.57 13.84
C ASP A 197 34.42 10.05 14.67
N VAL A 198 33.30 10.38 14.02
CA VAL A 198 32.03 10.73 14.70
C VAL A 198 31.08 9.54 14.63
N ARG A 199 30.79 8.96 15.80
CA ARG A 199 29.92 7.78 15.93
C ARG A 199 28.49 8.13 16.33
N SER A 200 28.30 9.32 16.91
CA SER A 200 27.02 9.78 17.45
C SER A 200 26.78 11.27 17.17
N ILE A 201 25.53 11.72 17.30
CA ILE A 201 25.17 13.14 17.17
C ILE A 201 25.77 13.94 18.33
N GLU A 202 25.88 13.32 19.51
CA GLU A 202 26.51 13.90 20.70
C GLU A 202 28.00 14.16 20.47
N ASP A 203 28.71 13.22 19.81
CA ASP A 203 30.10 13.41 19.40
C ASP A 203 30.24 14.52 18.36
N LEU A 204 29.32 14.57 17.40
CA LEU A 204 29.29 15.62 16.37
C LEU A 204 29.13 16.99 17.03
N GLN A 205 28.15 17.13 17.92
CA GLN A 205 27.93 18.35 18.67
C GLN A 205 29.16 18.69 19.52
N LYS A 206 29.75 17.74 20.24
CA LYS A 206 30.92 18.01 21.09
C LYS A 206 32.14 18.47 20.31
N LYS A 207 32.43 17.83 19.17
CA LYS A 207 33.61 18.13 18.34
C LYS A 207 33.44 19.38 17.47
N TYR A 208 32.21 19.72 17.09
CA TYR A 208 31.93 20.76 16.08
C TYR A 208 30.82 21.73 16.53
N ARG A 209 30.74 22.04 17.85
CA ARG A 209 29.65 22.79 18.53
C ARG A 209 29.10 24.02 17.79
N ASN A 210 29.94 24.69 16.99
CA ASN A 210 29.61 25.95 16.33
C ASN A 210 29.41 25.82 14.81
N GLN A 211 29.65 24.64 14.23
CA GLN A 211 29.55 24.41 12.78
C GLN A 211 28.26 23.70 12.40
N TYR A 212 27.70 22.88 13.29
CA TYR A 212 26.50 22.10 13.00
C TYR A 212 25.42 22.36 14.04
N LYS A 213 24.27 22.85 13.55
CA LYS A 213 23.07 23.02 14.36
C LYS A 213 22.30 21.71 14.39
N VAL A 214 21.97 21.22 15.57
CA VAL A 214 21.17 20.00 15.74
C VAL A 214 19.81 20.35 16.31
N GLU A 215 18.76 19.86 15.65
CA GLU A 215 17.38 20.09 16.06
C GLU A 215 16.58 18.80 16.10
N LYS A 216 15.61 18.70 17.02
CA LYS A 216 14.66 17.57 17.05
C LYS A 216 13.50 17.82 16.09
N ARG A 217 13.44 17.06 15.00
CA ARG A 217 12.39 17.19 13.96
C ARG A 217 11.73 15.83 13.67
N TYR A 218 10.48 15.85 13.22
CA TYR A 218 9.84 14.65 12.67
C TYR A 218 10.48 14.31 11.33
N MET A 219 11.08 13.12 11.26
CA MET A 219 11.78 12.64 10.07
C MET A 219 11.21 11.31 9.61
N PRO A 220 11.35 10.97 8.31
CA PRO A 220 10.98 9.65 7.83
C PRO A 220 11.81 8.57 8.50
N GLU A 221 11.25 7.36 8.64
CA GLU A 221 11.96 6.20 9.21
C GLU A 221 13.27 5.88 8.47
N CYS A 222 13.38 6.28 7.21
CA CYS A 222 14.57 6.09 6.42
C CYS A 222 15.70 7.08 6.68
N TYR A 223 15.48 8.10 7.53
CA TYR A 223 16.49 9.12 7.81
C TYR A 223 17.66 8.55 8.61
N ASP A 224 18.87 8.71 8.07
CA ASP A 224 20.14 8.47 8.78
C ASP A 224 21.02 9.69 8.57
N TRP A 225 21.33 10.42 9.65
CA TRP A 225 22.10 11.67 9.60
C TRP A 225 23.50 11.49 8.98
N ARG A 226 24.06 10.27 8.98
CA ARG A 226 25.37 9.97 8.38
C ARG A 226 25.35 9.93 6.86
N TYR A 227 24.19 9.62 6.28
CA TYR A 227 24.02 9.38 4.84
C TYR A 227 22.97 10.29 4.18
N CYS A 228 22.15 10.96 4.99
CA CYS A 228 21.02 11.76 4.55
C CYS A 228 21.15 13.19 5.07
N TRP A 229 21.35 14.12 4.15
CA TRP A 229 21.17 15.54 4.44
C TRP A 229 19.69 15.94 4.32
N VAL A 230 19.31 16.97 5.08
CA VAL A 230 17.95 17.53 5.07
C VAL A 230 17.97 18.87 4.36
N GLU A 231 17.19 18.98 3.29
CA GLU A 231 16.92 20.22 2.57
C GLU A 231 15.40 20.43 2.54
N GLY A 232 14.93 21.62 2.93
CA GLY A 232 13.49 21.91 2.93
C GLY A 232 12.64 20.92 3.75
N ARG A 233 13.18 20.35 4.83
CA ARG A 233 12.52 19.31 5.67
C ARG A 233 12.23 17.99 4.94
N THR A 234 12.93 17.71 3.84
CA THR A 234 12.86 16.43 3.13
C THR A 234 14.22 15.74 3.14
N CYS A 235 14.20 14.41 3.09
CA CYS A 235 15.41 13.60 2.98
C CYS A 235 15.88 13.61 1.51
N ASN A 236 16.89 14.42 1.19
CA ASN A 236 17.29 14.72 -0.19
C ASN A 236 18.55 13.97 -0.67
N SER A 237 18.91 12.79 -0.10
CA SER A 237 20.07 12.04 -0.59
C SER A 237 19.70 10.92 -1.56
N SER A 238 20.38 10.91 -2.71
CA SER A 238 20.52 9.76 -3.62
C SER A 238 21.19 8.56 -2.95
N LYS A 239 21.96 8.80 -1.89
CA LYS A 239 22.63 7.80 -1.04
C LYS A 239 21.76 7.25 0.09
N CYS A 240 20.46 7.56 0.12
CA CYS A 240 19.56 6.97 1.10
C CYS A 240 19.45 5.46 0.79
N ARG A 241 19.77 4.62 1.78
CA ARG A 241 19.82 3.14 1.66
C ARG A 241 18.55 2.51 1.08
N LEU A 242 17.44 3.25 0.97
CA LEU A 242 16.17 2.80 0.40
C LEU A 242 16.24 2.33 -1.06
N ILE A 243 17.07 2.96 -1.90
CA ILE A 243 17.11 2.60 -3.33
C ILE A 243 17.88 1.29 -3.50
N GLU A 244 19.06 1.22 -2.91
CA GLU A 244 20.01 0.11 -3.07
C GLU A 244 19.67 -1.11 -2.20
N ASN A 245 19.11 -0.92 -0.99
CA ASN A 245 18.79 -2.01 -0.08
C ASN A 245 17.31 -2.38 -0.12
N HIS A 246 16.99 -3.40 -0.93
CA HIS A 246 15.64 -3.94 -1.09
C HIS A 246 15.01 -4.41 0.24
N HIS A 247 15.78 -5.11 1.09
CA HIS A 247 15.27 -5.64 2.36
C HIS A 247 14.87 -4.49 3.30
N TYR A 248 15.74 -3.48 3.43
CA TYR A 248 15.48 -2.30 4.24
C TYR A 248 14.26 -1.51 3.74
N ARG A 249 14.15 -1.32 2.42
CA ARG A 249 12.98 -0.68 1.80
C ARG A 249 11.70 -1.43 2.11
N LYS A 250 11.70 -2.76 1.96
CA LYS A 250 10.55 -3.62 2.23
C LYS A 250 10.10 -3.53 3.70
N GLU A 251 11.05 -3.55 4.64
CA GLU A 251 10.75 -3.43 6.07
C GLU A 251 10.05 -2.09 6.38
N ILE A 252 10.62 -0.98 5.91
CA ILE A 252 10.05 0.35 6.17
C ILE A 252 8.71 0.53 5.46
N LEU A 253 8.59 0.08 4.21
CA LEU A 253 7.33 0.09 3.48
C LEU A 253 6.25 -0.69 4.25
N GLY A 254 6.61 -1.85 4.80
CA GLY A 254 5.73 -2.65 5.64
C GLY A 254 5.20 -1.87 6.85
N LYS A 255 6.04 -1.12 7.55
CA LYS A 255 5.63 -0.26 8.68
C LYS A 255 4.67 0.84 8.23
N ILE A 256 4.96 1.49 7.11
CA ILE A 256 4.14 2.59 6.59
C ILE A 256 2.77 2.11 6.12
N VAL A 257 2.73 1.04 5.33
CA VAL A 257 1.46 0.46 4.87
C VAL A 257 0.65 -0.11 6.04
N SER A 258 1.32 -0.68 7.05
CA SER A 258 0.68 -1.08 8.31
C SER A 258 -0.02 0.08 9.00
N PHE A 259 0.63 1.24 9.04
CA PHE A 259 0.03 2.44 9.60
C PHE A 259 -1.18 2.93 8.80
N ILE A 260 -1.06 2.99 7.47
CA ILE A 260 -2.16 3.34 6.56
C ILE A 260 -3.37 2.39 6.80
N TYR A 261 -3.11 1.10 6.97
CA TYR A 261 -4.13 0.11 7.29
C TYR A 261 -4.76 0.32 8.68
N GLN A 262 -3.95 0.66 9.68
CA GLN A 262 -4.45 0.97 11.02
C GLN A 262 -5.39 2.18 11.00
N MET A 263 -5.08 3.22 10.21
CA MET A 263 -5.97 4.39 10.05
C MET A 263 -7.35 3.98 9.52
N ARG A 264 -7.41 3.03 8.59
CA ARG A 264 -8.67 2.44 8.10
C ARG A 264 -9.41 1.68 9.21
N ASN A 265 -8.71 0.90 10.02
CA ASN A 265 -9.32 0.19 11.14
C ASN A 265 -9.84 1.14 12.23
N ASP A 266 -9.09 2.19 12.56
CA ASP A 266 -9.49 3.19 13.55
C ASP A 266 -10.75 3.95 13.12
N PHE A 267 -10.85 4.25 11.82
CA PHE A 267 -12.05 4.84 11.25
C PHE A 267 -13.25 3.89 11.30
N ILE A 268 -13.10 2.65 10.82
CA ILE A 268 -14.21 1.70 10.69
C ILE A 268 -14.69 1.18 12.05
N HIS A 269 -13.77 0.84 12.94
CA HIS A 269 -14.10 0.20 14.22
C HIS A 269 -14.13 1.18 15.40
N GLY A 270 -13.35 2.25 15.34
CA GLY A 270 -13.28 3.24 16.41
C GLY A 270 -14.13 4.49 16.16
N ALA A 271 -14.69 4.67 14.96
CA ALA A 271 -15.28 5.94 14.49
C ALA A 271 -14.33 7.14 14.71
N LYS A 272 -13.02 6.90 14.77
CA LYS A 272 -12.00 7.94 15.01
C LYS A 272 -11.59 8.52 13.67
N ILE A 273 -11.84 9.81 13.48
CA ILE A 273 -11.28 10.57 12.37
C ILE A 273 -9.95 11.15 12.87
N PRO A 274 -8.79 10.75 12.31
CA PRO A 274 -7.53 11.35 12.72
C PRO A 274 -7.55 12.85 12.38
N PRO A 275 -7.06 13.72 13.28
CA PRO A 275 -7.11 15.16 13.08
C PRO A 275 -6.32 15.55 11.82
N ILE A 276 -7.02 16.17 10.85
CA ILE A 276 -6.41 16.76 9.67
C ILE A 276 -6.00 18.18 10.03
N ILE A 277 -4.71 18.47 9.97
CA ILE A 277 -4.20 19.83 10.11
C ILE A 277 -3.97 20.36 8.71
N LYS A 278 -4.82 21.27 8.23
CA LYS A 278 -4.49 22.07 7.04
C LYS A 278 -3.46 23.12 7.43
N ARG A 279 -2.26 23.06 6.86
CA ARG A 279 -1.26 24.12 7.07
C ARG A 279 -1.60 25.30 6.14
N PRO A 280 -1.72 26.54 6.67
CA PRO A 280 -2.09 27.71 5.86
C PRO A 280 -1.17 28.04 4.68
N GLN A 281 0.05 27.50 4.67
CA GLN A 281 1.10 27.82 3.68
C GLN A 281 1.43 26.66 2.72
N GLU A 282 0.83 25.48 2.88
CA GLU A 282 1.00 24.33 1.99
C GLU A 282 -0.40 23.92 1.49
N VAL A 283 -0.82 24.53 0.38
CA VAL A 283 -2.23 24.54 -0.06
C VAL A 283 -2.80 23.15 -0.39
N ASP A 284 -1.96 22.14 -0.63
CA ASP A 284 -2.42 20.79 -1.01
C ASP A 284 -1.79 19.64 -0.20
N THR A 285 -1.03 19.92 0.87
CA THR A 285 -0.49 18.84 1.72
C THR A 285 -1.46 18.50 2.84
N LEU A 286 -1.99 17.27 2.75
CA LEU A 286 -2.73 16.66 3.85
C LEU A 286 -1.75 16.29 4.97
N THR A 287 -1.48 17.23 5.88
CA THR A 287 -0.83 16.88 7.16
C THR A 287 -1.86 16.12 8.00
N ILE A 288 -1.93 14.81 7.79
CA ILE A 288 -2.65 13.94 8.70
C ILE A 288 -1.77 13.76 9.93
N ALA A 289 -2.19 14.33 11.05
CA ALA A 289 -1.62 14.03 12.35
C ALA A 289 -2.29 12.74 12.85
N GLY A 290 -1.73 11.59 12.50
CA GLY A 290 -2.21 10.30 13.01
C GLY A 290 -1.49 9.92 14.31
N LYS A 291 -2.20 9.24 15.22
CA LYS A 291 -1.60 8.66 16.43
C LYS A 291 -1.34 7.16 16.21
N ILE A 292 -0.14 6.67 16.48
CA ILE A 292 0.20 5.24 16.56
C ILE A 292 0.51 4.92 18.01
N GLY A 293 -0.40 4.24 18.71
CA GLY A 293 -0.26 4.06 20.15
C GLY A 293 -0.20 5.43 20.84
N ASP A 294 0.99 5.86 21.26
CA ASP A 294 1.26 7.18 21.87
C ASP A 294 2.04 8.17 20.99
N GLU A 295 2.46 7.78 19.78
CA GLU A 295 3.28 8.62 18.90
C GLU A 295 2.46 9.34 17.83
N TYR A 296 2.81 10.58 17.52
CA TYR A 296 2.19 11.37 16.44
C TYR A 296 3.05 11.32 15.18
N GLY A 297 2.43 10.99 14.05
CA GLY A 297 3.06 11.04 12.72
C GLY A 297 2.64 12.26 11.91
N ILE A 298 3.53 12.77 11.06
CA ILE A 298 3.23 13.76 10.03
C ILE A 298 3.29 13.06 8.67
N ILE A 299 2.21 13.15 7.89
CA ILE A 299 2.19 12.71 6.49
C ILE A 299 2.31 13.94 5.60
N ASN A 300 3.32 13.96 4.72
CA ASN A 300 3.52 14.99 3.70
C ASN A 300 3.21 14.39 2.31
N LEU A 301 1.99 13.88 2.13
CA LEU A 301 1.52 13.31 0.87
C LEU A 301 0.06 13.75 0.69
N SER A 302 -0.31 14.21 -0.51
CA SER A 302 -1.72 14.43 -0.81
C SER A 302 -2.43 13.08 -0.96
N ILE A 303 -3.76 13.07 -0.86
CA ILE A 303 -4.50 11.84 -1.16
C ILE A 303 -4.43 11.55 -2.67
N GLU A 304 -4.32 12.58 -3.49
CA GLU A 304 -4.13 12.51 -4.94
C GLU A 304 -2.82 11.79 -5.29
N ASP A 305 -1.72 12.06 -4.58
CA ASP A 305 -0.45 11.34 -4.73
C ASP A 305 -0.60 9.84 -4.42
N ILE A 306 -1.37 9.49 -3.37
CA ILE A 306 -1.63 8.09 -3.01
C ILE A 306 -2.51 7.43 -4.09
N GLN A 307 -3.51 8.15 -4.61
CA GLN A 307 -4.37 7.70 -5.69
C GLN A 307 -3.56 7.40 -6.96
N GLU A 308 -2.65 8.28 -7.35
CA GLU A 308 -1.74 8.07 -8.48
C GLU A 308 -0.86 6.82 -8.32
N ILE A 309 -0.24 6.67 -7.14
CA ILE A 309 0.59 5.49 -6.82
C ILE A 309 -0.25 4.21 -6.89
N PHE A 310 -1.47 4.26 -6.34
CA PHE A 310 -2.40 3.15 -6.37
C PHE A 310 -2.84 2.82 -7.79
N GLU A 311 -3.24 3.80 -8.60
CA GLU A 311 -3.71 3.60 -9.98
C GLU A 311 -2.62 2.92 -10.84
N ARG A 312 -1.36 3.36 -10.72
CA ARG A 312 -0.23 2.69 -11.40
C ARG A 312 -0.04 1.24 -10.93
N GLY A 313 -0.11 0.99 -9.62
CA GLY A 313 -0.04 -0.36 -9.06
C GLY A 313 -1.23 -1.24 -9.49
N PHE A 314 -2.42 -0.66 -9.56
CA PHE A 314 -3.66 -1.30 -9.96
C PHE A 314 -3.57 -1.76 -11.42
N LYS A 315 -3.11 -0.89 -12.33
CA LYS A 315 -2.85 -1.28 -13.72
C LYS A 315 -1.81 -2.41 -13.78
N LYS A 316 -0.67 -2.28 -13.09
CA LYS A 316 0.38 -3.30 -13.09
C LYS A 316 -0.10 -4.66 -12.56
N TYR A 317 -1.03 -4.67 -11.62
CA TYR A 317 -1.67 -5.90 -11.14
C TYR A 317 -2.39 -6.64 -12.29
N PHE A 318 -3.21 -5.94 -13.07
CA PHE A 318 -3.94 -6.53 -14.20
C PHE A 318 -3.03 -6.84 -15.40
N ASP A 319 -2.01 -6.00 -15.66
CA ASP A 319 -0.99 -6.30 -16.67
C ASP A 319 -0.33 -7.66 -16.39
N LYS A 320 -0.03 -7.95 -15.13
CA LYS A 320 0.56 -9.24 -14.73
C LYS A 320 -0.42 -10.40 -14.95
N LEU A 321 -1.69 -10.24 -14.61
CA LEU A 321 -2.71 -11.29 -14.85
C LEU A 321 -2.85 -11.62 -16.34
N SER A 322 -2.83 -10.61 -17.21
CA SER A 322 -2.90 -10.80 -18.67
C SER A 322 -1.70 -11.60 -19.23
N THR A 323 -0.56 -11.56 -18.54
CA THR A 323 0.65 -12.33 -18.93
C THR A 323 0.72 -13.73 -18.33
N GLU A 324 0.05 -13.98 -17.21
CA GLU A 324 0.03 -15.31 -16.57
C GLU A 324 -0.78 -16.32 -17.42
N PRO A 325 -0.33 -17.59 -17.52
CA PRO A 325 -1.12 -18.62 -18.18
C PRO A 325 -2.43 -18.84 -17.41
N LEU A 326 -3.54 -19.05 -18.14
CA LEU A 326 -4.84 -19.36 -17.55
C LEU A 326 -4.70 -20.62 -16.70
N ILE A 327 -4.80 -20.47 -15.37
CA ILE A 327 -4.88 -21.59 -14.45
C ILE A 327 -6.29 -22.18 -14.61
N LYS A 328 -6.37 -23.31 -15.31
CA LYS A 328 -7.62 -24.05 -15.57
C LYS A 328 -8.23 -24.61 -14.29
#